data_AF-A0A2P5HVX3-F1
#
_entry.id   AF-A0A2P5HVX3-F1
#
_cell.length_a   1.000
_cell.length_b   1.000
_cell.length_c   1.000
_cell.angle_alpha   90.00
_cell.angle_beta   90.00
_cell.angle_gamma   90.00
#
_symmetry.space_group_name_H-M   'P 1'
#
loop_
_entity.id
_entity.type
_entity.pdbx_description
1 polymer ?
#
loop_
_entity_poly.entity_id
_entity_poly.type
_entity_poly.pdbx_seq_one_letter_code
_entity_poly.pdbx_strand_id
1 'polypeptide(L)'
;MADSAQANAQAAQSGSWSAFLKSIASFNGDLSSLTAPPFILSGTSLTEFSSYWCEHPSIFVAPAKEADPEKRALLVLKWFLTTLKQQYASRSEQYGNEKKPLNPFLGELFLGRWEDEAGTTELISEQVSHHPPATAYSITNLPTGVHLEGFNAQKASFSKTINIKQIGHAILTVPIPDKQGEKETFLISLPSLHVEGLIFGSPFIELDGASYITSSSGYTAKIDYSGKGWLSGKKNSFTAALFPTGKEKDVLYSVTGQWTKSFEIHSGSAKHASSSSLVDSYDAVAAKSTPLSVAPIEAQHPLESRRAWQNVAAGILKGDMDSVGREKTKIETAQRELRAKEKAEGRMWQRRYFTVRTDPDPVLTELAKYVGVPDHGDGDKTGGVWRFDSAKADKVRTEPPLDEEASAAFAQAHLGQ
;
A
#
# COMPACT_ATOMS: atom_id res chain seq x y z
N MET A 1 -21.67 14.86 3.08
CA MET A 1 -20.53 15.72 3.48
C MET A 1 -20.86 16.70 4.60
N ALA A 2 -22.00 17.40 4.59
CA ALA A 2 -22.39 18.28 5.71
C ALA A 2 -22.69 17.52 7.01
N ASP A 3 -23.42 16.40 6.94
CA ASP A 3 -23.75 15.56 8.12
C ASP A 3 -22.52 14.86 8.72
N SER A 4 -21.58 14.41 7.89
CA SER A 4 -20.33 13.79 8.36
C SER A 4 -19.40 14.80 9.02
N ALA A 5 -19.35 16.05 8.51
CA ALA A 5 -18.59 17.13 9.12
C ALA A 5 -19.17 17.56 10.48
N GLN A 6 -20.49 17.63 10.62
CA GLN A 6 -21.15 17.92 11.90
C GLN A 6 -20.99 16.79 12.92
N ALA A 7 -21.10 15.53 12.50
CA ALA A 7 -20.83 14.37 13.35
C ALA A 7 -19.38 14.31 13.82
N ASN A 8 -18.41 14.61 12.94
CA ASN A 8 -16.98 14.68 13.30
C ASN A 8 -16.68 15.83 14.27
N ALA A 9 -17.35 16.98 14.14
CA ALA A 9 -17.20 18.11 15.06
C ALA A 9 -17.74 17.80 16.47
N GLN A 10 -18.88 17.10 16.57
CA GLN A 10 -19.40 16.59 17.85
C GLN A 10 -18.50 15.50 18.45
N ALA A 11 -17.94 14.61 17.62
CA ALA A 11 -17.00 13.58 18.05
C ALA A 11 -15.68 14.17 18.58
N ALA A 12 -15.18 15.26 17.98
CA ALA A 12 -13.99 15.98 18.46
C ALA A 12 -14.19 16.61 19.86
N GLN A 13 -15.43 16.95 20.22
CA GLN A 13 -15.81 17.47 21.53
C GLN A 13 -16.14 16.37 22.56
N SER A 14 -16.10 15.11 22.16
CA SER A 14 -16.41 13.99 23.04
C SER A 14 -15.29 13.70 24.05
N GLY A 15 -15.67 13.22 25.24
CA GLY A 15 -14.70 12.80 26.26
C GLY A 15 -13.76 11.69 25.78
N SER A 16 -14.23 10.81 24.88
CA SER A 16 -13.43 9.73 24.30
C SER A 16 -12.33 10.24 23.37
N TRP A 17 -12.56 11.32 22.60
CA TRP A 17 -11.51 11.95 21.78
C TRP A 17 -10.43 12.60 22.64
N SER A 18 -10.83 13.30 23.71
CA SER A 18 -9.86 13.89 24.63
C SER A 18 -8.97 12.84 25.32
N ALA A 19 -9.55 11.68 25.66
CA ALA A 19 -8.80 10.55 26.22
C ALA A 19 -7.84 9.94 25.20
N PHE A 20 -8.27 9.82 23.94
CA PHE A 20 -7.43 9.34 22.83
C PHE A 20 -6.25 10.27 22.54
N LEU A 21 -6.45 11.60 22.51
CA LEU A 21 -5.34 12.54 22.32
C LEU A 21 -4.33 12.49 23.48
N LYS A 22 -4.81 12.32 24.72
CA LYS A 22 -3.93 12.13 25.88
C LYS A 22 -3.14 10.83 25.81
N SER A 23 -3.74 9.74 25.31
CA SER A 23 -3.02 8.48 25.14
C SER A 23 -1.93 8.61 24.09
N ILE A 24 -2.19 9.25 22.94
CA ILE A 24 -1.18 9.51 21.89
C ILE A 24 0.06 10.21 22.45
N ALA A 25 -0.12 11.27 23.25
CA ALA A 25 1.00 12.09 23.74
C ALA A 25 1.98 11.33 24.66
N SER A 26 1.56 10.19 25.20
CA SER A 26 2.35 9.35 26.11
C SER A 26 2.59 7.93 25.57
N PHE A 27 2.14 7.64 24.35
CA PHE A 27 2.19 6.30 23.78
C PHE A 27 3.56 5.99 23.18
N ASN A 28 4.12 4.83 23.52
CA ASN A 28 5.42 4.38 23.03
C ASN A 28 5.39 2.95 22.46
N GLY A 29 4.23 2.53 21.94
CA GLY A 29 3.99 1.18 21.41
C GLY A 29 3.67 1.15 19.91
N ASP A 30 3.09 0.04 19.47
CA ASP A 30 2.64 -0.15 18.08
C ASP A 30 1.28 0.52 17.83
N LEU A 31 1.10 1.20 16.69
CA LEU A 31 -0.15 1.85 16.30
C LEU A 31 -1.35 0.90 16.33
N SER A 32 -1.13 -0.38 16.01
CA SER A 32 -2.16 -1.41 16.07
C SER A 32 -2.71 -1.64 17.48
N SER A 33 -1.89 -1.48 18.53
CA SER A 33 -2.31 -1.63 19.93
C SER A 33 -2.97 -0.38 20.54
N LEU A 34 -2.92 0.76 19.86
CA LEU A 34 -3.55 1.99 20.33
C LEU A 34 -5.08 1.89 20.25
N THR A 35 -5.78 1.89 21.37
CA THR A 35 -7.26 1.91 21.38
C THR A 35 -7.77 3.21 20.79
N ALA A 36 -8.56 3.10 19.73
CA ALA A 36 -9.10 4.22 18.96
C ALA A 36 -10.63 4.31 19.14
N PRO A 37 -11.22 5.51 19.23
CA PRO A 37 -12.68 5.66 19.28
C PRO A 37 -13.38 5.08 18.04
N PRO A 38 -14.65 4.65 18.16
CA PRO A 38 -15.35 3.91 17.11
C PRO A 38 -15.43 4.66 15.77
N PHE A 39 -15.65 5.97 15.84
CA PHE A 39 -15.82 6.83 14.66
C PHE A 39 -14.55 6.97 13.80
N ILE A 40 -13.37 6.60 14.33
CA ILE A 40 -12.12 6.54 13.58
C ILE A 40 -11.67 5.11 13.25
N LEU A 41 -12.52 4.09 13.44
CA LEU A 41 -12.22 2.72 13.01
C LEU A 41 -12.70 2.48 11.58
N SER A 42 -11.91 1.73 10.81
CA SER A 42 -12.29 1.19 9.50
C SER A 42 -12.50 -0.31 9.59
N GLY A 43 -13.49 -0.82 8.85
CA GLY A 43 -13.69 -2.26 8.64
C GLY A 43 -12.75 -2.86 7.59
N THR A 44 -11.87 -2.05 6.99
CA THR A 44 -10.88 -2.45 5.98
C THR A 44 -9.57 -2.85 6.64
N SER A 45 -9.02 -3.99 6.22
CA SER A 45 -7.70 -4.46 6.68
C SER A 45 -6.56 -3.84 5.87
N LEU A 46 -5.36 -3.75 6.48
CA LEU A 46 -4.16 -3.28 5.77
C LEU A 46 -3.77 -4.16 4.58
N THR A 47 -4.16 -5.44 4.55
CA THR A 47 -3.95 -6.32 3.39
C THR A 47 -4.66 -5.79 2.14
N GLU A 48 -5.78 -5.09 2.30
CA GLU A 48 -6.52 -4.50 1.18
C GLU A 48 -5.79 -3.31 0.56
N PHE A 49 -4.87 -2.65 1.29
CA PHE A 49 -4.20 -1.44 0.82
C PHE A 49 -3.25 -1.72 -0.35
N SER A 50 -2.85 -2.96 -0.56
CA SER A 50 -2.08 -3.38 -1.73
C SER A 50 -2.83 -3.10 -3.04
N SER A 51 -4.16 -3.01 -3.04
CA SER A 51 -4.91 -2.71 -4.26
C SER A 51 -4.65 -1.30 -4.81
N TYR A 52 -4.25 -0.36 -3.95
CA TYR A 52 -4.05 1.04 -4.34
C TYR A 52 -2.91 1.24 -5.35
N TRP A 53 -2.04 0.25 -5.54
CA TRP A 53 -0.98 0.27 -6.56
C TRP A 53 -1.50 0.21 -8.00
N CYS A 54 -2.72 -0.31 -8.23
CA CYS A 54 -3.20 -0.60 -9.59
C CYS A 54 -4.67 -0.25 -9.83
N GLU A 55 -5.17 0.82 -9.22
CA GLU A 55 -6.52 1.33 -9.55
C GLU A 55 -6.63 1.97 -10.94
N HIS A 56 -5.52 2.12 -11.67
CA HIS A 56 -5.48 2.56 -13.06
C HIS A 56 -4.67 1.56 -13.93
N PRO A 57 -5.20 0.34 -14.21
CA PRO A 57 -4.43 -0.71 -14.90
C PRO A 57 -3.90 -0.27 -16.27
N SER A 58 -4.69 0.49 -17.03
CA SER A 58 -4.26 1.07 -18.30
C SER A 58 -3.02 1.99 -18.19
N ILE A 59 -2.85 2.72 -17.08
CA ILE A 59 -1.66 3.54 -16.81
C ILE A 59 -0.50 2.64 -16.32
N PHE A 60 -0.81 1.66 -15.47
CA PHE A 60 0.16 0.68 -14.95
C PHE A 60 0.89 -0.09 -16.05
N VAL A 61 0.18 -0.48 -17.11
CA VAL A 61 0.77 -1.28 -18.20
C VAL A 61 1.35 -0.46 -19.35
N ALA A 62 1.12 0.86 -19.39
CA ALA A 62 1.59 1.73 -20.46
C ALA A 62 3.12 1.62 -20.74
N PRO A 63 4.00 1.47 -19.72
CA PRO A 63 5.44 1.26 -19.94
C PRO A 63 5.79 0.06 -20.84
N ALA A 64 4.96 -0.99 -20.88
CA ALA A 64 5.22 -2.18 -21.69
C ALA A 64 4.95 -1.98 -23.19
N LYS A 65 4.53 -0.78 -23.62
CA LYS A 65 4.31 -0.41 -25.02
C LYS A 65 5.35 0.58 -25.56
N GLU A 66 6.22 1.12 -24.71
CA GLU A 66 7.20 2.14 -25.07
C GLU A 66 8.55 1.48 -25.33
N ALA A 67 9.24 1.74 -26.44
CA ALA A 67 10.54 1.13 -26.72
C ALA A 67 11.70 1.91 -26.11
N ASP A 68 11.55 3.21 -25.95
CA ASP A 68 12.57 4.12 -25.43
C ASP A 68 12.65 4.02 -23.89
N PRO A 69 13.82 3.66 -23.30
CA PRO A 69 13.96 3.52 -21.84
C PRO A 69 13.73 4.82 -21.08
N GLU A 70 14.06 5.98 -21.65
CA GLU A 70 13.83 7.29 -21.03
C GLU A 70 12.33 7.56 -20.88
N LYS A 71 11.59 7.38 -21.97
CA LYS A 71 10.14 7.57 -21.98
C LYS A 71 9.43 6.52 -21.14
N ARG A 72 9.93 5.29 -21.13
CA ARG A 72 9.42 4.23 -20.25
C ARG A 72 9.57 4.62 -18.78
N ALA A 73 10.73 5.13 -18.38
CA ALA A 73 10.94 5.64 -17.02
C ALA A 73 10.00 6.80 -16.67
N LEU A 74 9.70 7.69 -17.63
CA LEU A 74 8.70 8.74 -17.45
C LEU A 74 7.28 8.18 -17.25
N LEU A 75 6.89 7.15 -18.00
CA LEU A 75 5.59 6.48 -17.83
C LEU A 75 5.48 5.78 -16.47
N VAL A 76 6.57 5.15 -15.98
CA VAL A 76 6.61 4.55 -14.63
C VAL A 76 6.49 5.64 -13.56
N LEU A 77 7.17 6.77 -13.71
CA LEU A 77 7.01 7.92 -12.81
C LEU A 77 5.56 8.41 -12.80
N LYS A 78 4.95 8.60 -13.98
CA LYS A 78 3.54 9.01 -14.09
C LYS A 78 2.64 8.01 -13.37
N TRP A 79 2.78 6.71 -13.63
CA TRP A 79 2.01 5.66 -12.96
C TRP A 79 2.14 5.74 -11.44
N PHE A 80 3.35 5.78 -10.90
CA PHE A 80 3.56 5.86 -9.45
C PHE A 80 2.82 7.06 -8.83
N LEU A 81 2.89 8.23 -9.47
CA LEU A 81 2.21 9.44 -9.01
C LEU A 81 0.68 9.32 -9.00
N THR A 82 0.09 8.54 -9.92
CA THR A 82 -1.37 8.31 -9.91
C THR A 82 -1.84 7.44 -8.75
N THR A 83 -0.94 6.63 -8.15
CA THR A 83 -1.29 5.78 -6.99
C THR A 83 -1.46 6.57 -5.69
N LEU A 84 -0.80 7.74 -5.57
CA LEU A 84 -0.67 8.46 -4.30
C LEU A 84 -2.02 8.89 -3.71
N LYS A 85 -2.94 9.37 -4.55
CA LYS A 85 -4.28 9.77 -4.09
C LYS A 85 -5.01 8.60 -3.42
N GLN A 86 -4.98 7.43 -4.04
CA GLN A 86 -5.71 6.28 -3.54
C GLN A 86 -5.08 5.67 -2.29
N GLN A 87 -3.75 5.65 -2.24
CA GLN A 87 -3.02 5.19 -1.06
C GLN A 87 -3.28 6.06 0.18
N TYR A 88 -3.29 7.39 0.01
CA TYR A 88 -3.12 8.32 1.14
C TYR A 88 -4.25 9.33 1.35
N ALA A 89 -5.17 9.52 0.40
CA ALA A 89 -6.24 10.52 0.53
C ALA A 89 -7.66 9.95 0.38
N SER A 90 -7.86 8.90 -0.42
CA SER A 90 -9.19 8.34 -0.75
C SER A 90 -10.12 8.18 0.45
N ARG A 91 -9.63 7.57 1.53
CA ARG A 91 -10.40 7.35 2.76
C ARG A 91 -10.78 8.66 3.44
N SER A 92 -9.83 9.59 3.57
CA SER A 92 -10.09 10.90 4.17
C SER A 92 -11.06 11.74 3.35
N GLU A 93 -11.01 11.66 2.01
CA GLU A 93 -11.96 12.33 1.11
C GLU A 93 -13.35 11.68 1.17
N GLN A 94 -13.42 10.36 1.24
CA GLN A 94 -14.68 9.60 1.29
C GLN A 94 -15.40 9.74 2.63
N TYR A 95 -14.68 9.60 3.75
CA TYR A 95 -15.25 9.54 5.09
C TYR A 95 -15.14 10.87 5.86
N GLY A 96 -14.41 11.85 5.31
CA GLY A 96 -14.12 13.12 5.97
C GLY A 96 -13.03 13.06 7.05
N ASN A 97 -12.44 11.87 7.28
CA ASN A 97 -11.32 11.63 8.16
C ASN A 97 -10.56 10.36 7.76
N GLU A 98 -9.26 10.31 8.05
CA GLU A 98 -8.49 9.08 7.99
C GLU A 98 -8.88 8.16 9.15
N LYS A 99 -9.02 6.86 8.85
CA LYS A 99 -9.50 5.86 9.80
C LYS A 99 -8.42 4.83 10.06
N LYS A 100 -8.34 4.35 11.31
CA LYS A 100 -7.48 3.25 11.72
C LYS A 100 -7.97 1.95 11.05
N PRO A 101 -7.18 1.31 10.17
CA PRO A 101 -7.53 0.04 9.57
C PRO A 101 -7.42 -1.12 10.56
N LEU A 102 -8.00 -2.27 10.20
CA LEU A 102 -7.80 -3.51 10.93
C LEU A 102 -6.34 -3.96 10.78
N ASN A 103 -5.75 -4.44 11.88
CA ASN A 103 -4.41 -5.01 11.88
C ASN A 103 -4.49 -6.46 11.38
N PRO A 104 -3.84 -6.80 10.26
CA PRO A 104 -4.01 -8.13 9.69
C PRO A 104 -3.45 -9.23 10.59
N PHE A 105 -4.10 -10.39 10.59
CA PHE A 105 -3.55 -11.60 11.21
C PHE A 105 -2.55 -12.29 10.29
N LEU A 106 -1.66 -13.13 10.84
CA LEU A 106 -0.65 -13.82 10.03
C LEU A 106 -1.31 -14.78 9.03
N GLY A 107 -0.95 -14.66 7.75
CA GLY A 107 -1.52 -15.46 6.66
C GLY A 107 -2.86 -14.96 6.14
N GLU A 108 -3.34 -13.81 6.60
CA GLU A 108 -4.49 -13.12 6.00
C GLU A 108 -4.22 -12.82 4.52
N LEU A 109 -5.24 -13.01 3.68
CA LEU A 109 -5.16 -12.83 2.24
C LEU A 109 -6.09 -11.71 1.76
N PHE A 110 -5.70 -11.01 0.71
CA PHE A 110 -6.63 -10.22 -0.08
C PHE A 110 -6.36 -10.45 -1.56
N LEU A 111 -7.34 -11.04 -2.24
CA LEU A 111 -7.24 -11.50 -3.61
C LEU A 111 -8.27 -10.77 -4.47
N GLY A 112 -7.93 -10.49 -5.71
CA GLY A 112 -8.88 -9.88 -6.63
C GLY A 112 -8.28 -9.67 -8.01
N ARG A 113 -9.06 -9.04 -8.89
CA ARG A 113 -8.61 -8.67 -10.23
C ARG A 113 -9.29 -7.42 -10.74
N TRP A 114 -8.59 -6.68 -11.59
CA TRP A 114 -9.16 -5.62 -12.42
C TRP A 114 -9.37 -6.15 -13.83
N GLU A 115 -10.46 -5.71 -14.46
CA GLU A 115 -10.77 -5.98 -15.85
C GLU A 115 -11.04 -4.63 -16.53
N ASP A 116 -10.14 -4.21 -17.43
CA ASP A 116 -10.30 -3.01 -18.25
C ASP A 116 -9.74 -3.24 -19.67
N GLU A 117 -9.48 -2.17 -20.41
CA GLU A 117 -8.91 -2.24 -21.76
C GLU A 117 -7.47 -2.80 -21.80
N ALA A 118 -6.76 -2.82 -20.67
CA ALA A 118 -5.48 -3.52 -20.52
C ALA A 118 -5.64 -5.03 -20.25
N GLY A 119 -6.89 -5.52 -20.21
CA GLY A 119 -7.26 -6.88 -19.87
C GLY A 119 -7.11 -7.19 -18.38
N THR A 120 -7.00 -8.48 -18.05
CA THR A 120 -7.01 -8.93 -16.65
C THR A 120 -5.71 -8.59 -15.94
N THR A 121 -5.84 -7.88 -14.81
CA THR A 121 -4.74 -7.64 -13.87
C THR A 121 -5.07 -8.26 -12.52
N GLU A 122 -4.29 -9.24 -12.08
CA GLU A 122 -4.52 -9.98 -10.82
C GLU A 122 -3.81 -9.32 -9.65
N LEU A 123 -4.45 -9.32 -8.48
CA LEU A 123 -3.89 -8.92 -7.19
C LEU A 123 -3.82 -10.12 -6.26
N ILE A 124 -2.65 -10.31 -5.65
CA ILE A 124 -2.43 -11.20 -4.51
C ILE A 124 -1.78 -10.36 -3.41
N SER A 125 -2.40 -10.31 -2.24
CA SER A 125 -1.85 -9.70 -1.03
C SER A 125 -1.90 -10.71 0.11
N GLU A 126 -0.81 -10.81 0.88
CA GLU A 126 -0.68 -11.73 2.00
C GLU A 126 -0.01 -11.02 3.18
N GLN A 127 -0.58 -11.17 4.38
CA GLN A 127 0.11 -10.81 5.61
C GLN A 127 1.20 -11.85 5.91
N VAL A 128 2.40 -11.57 5.43
CA VAL A 128 3.56 -12.46 5.54
C VAL A 128 4.24 -12.40 6.90
N SER A 129 3.98 -11.41 7.74
CA SER A 129 4.49 -11.36 9.12
C SER A 129 3.55 -10.58 10.03
N HIS A 130 3.49 -10.96 11.31
CA HIS A 130 2.68 -10.26 12.33
C HIS A 130 3.55 -9.60 13.41
N HIS A 131 4.73 -10.15 13.71
CA HIS A 131 5.69 -9.58 14.66
C HIS A 131 7.12 -9.67 14.09
N PRO A 132 7.63 -8.61 13.43
CA PRO A 132 6.94 -7.34 13.11
C PRO A 132 5.88 -7.50 12.00
N PRO A 133 4.86 -6.62 11.93
CA PRO A 133 3.82 -6.70 10.91
C PRO A 133 4.37 -6.35 9.52
N ALA A 134 4.13 -7.22 8.53
CA ALA A 134 4.48 -6.98 7.13
C ALA A 134 3.45 -7.62 6.20
N THR A 135 3.04 -6.86 5.19
CA THR A 135 2.15 -7.28 4.10
C THR A 135 2.97 -7.35 2.82
N ALA A 136 2.94 -8.49 2.13
CA ALA A 136 3.53 -8.64 0.81
C ALA A 136 2.45 -8.68 -0.27
N TYR A 137 2.78 -8.22 -1.47
CA TYR A 137 1.84 -8.16 -2.57
C TYR A 137 2.49 -8.46 -3.92
N SER A 138 1.67 -8.97 -4.83
CA SER A 138 1.98 -9.22 -6.23
C SER A 138 0.80 -8.75 -7.08
N ILE A 139 1.08 -7.94 -8.10
CA ILE A 139 0.11 -7.45 -9.07
C ILE A 139 0.65 -7.78 -10.47
N THR A 140 -0.10 -8.57 -11.23
CA THR A 140 0.34 -9.04 -12.55
C THR A 140 -0.72 -8.73 -13.59
N ASN A 141 -0.37 -7.98 -14.62
CA ASN A 141 -1.20 -7.88 -15.80
C ASN A 141 -0.92 -9.07 -16.73
N LEU A 142 -1.91 -9.94 -16.91
CA LEU A 142 -1.74 -11.20 -17.63
C LEU A 142 -1.41 -10.98 -19.12
N PRO A 143 -2.06 -10.04 -19.84
CA PRO A 143 -1.77 -9.83 -21.27
C PRO A 143 -0.38 -9.26 -21.54
N THR A 144 0.08 -8.28 -20.75
CA THR A 144 1.34 -7.57 -21.03
C THR A 144 2.53 -8.18 -20.31
N GLY A 145 2.31 -8.93 -19.23
CA GLY A 145 3.38 -9.47 -18.37
C GLY A 145 4.02 -8.43 -17.46
N VAL A 146 3.47 -7.20 -17.37
CA VAL A 146 3.88 -6.23 -16.36
C VAL A 146 3.57 -6.79 -14.98
N HIS A 147 4.58 -6.80 -14.12
CA HIS A 147 4.51 -7.41 -12.80
C HIS A 147 5.09 -6.49 -11.75
N LEU A 148 4.29 -6.17 -10.74
CA LEU A 148 4.70 -5.46 -9.55
C LEU A 148 4.71 -6.42 -8.38
N GLU A 149 5.79 -6.46 -7.62
CA GLU A 149 5.84 -7.12 -6.33
C GLU A 149 6.47 -6.22 -5.28
N GLY A 150 6.17 -6.47 -4.02
CA GLY A 150 6.75 -5.72 -2.93
C GLY A 150 6.24 -6.19 -1.58
N PHE A 151 6.71 -5.52 -0.55
CA PHE A 151 6.16 -5.65 0.79
C PHE A 151 6.30 -4.35 1.53
N ASN A 152 5.38 -4.13 2.47
CA ASN A 152 5.38 -2.97 3.33
C ASN A 152 5.22 -3.39 4.80
N ALA A 153 5.98 -2.73 5.65
CA ALA A 153 5.80 -2.65 7.08
C ALA A 153 5.76 -1.17 7.49
N GLN A 154 5.35 -0.92 8.72
CA GLN A 154 5.24 0.44 9.23
C GLN A 154 5.85 0.54 10.61
N LYS A 155 6.55 1.65 10.86
CA LYS A 155 6.99 2.04 12.19
C LYS A 155 6.40 3.41 12.51
N ALA A 156 5.50 3.42 13.48
CA ALA A 156 4.90 4.66 13.99
C ALA A 156 5.75 5.27 15.11
N SER A 157 5.79 6.60 15.19
CA SER A 157 6.25 7.35 16.35
C SER A 157 5.25 8.46 16.68
N PHE A 158 5.05 8.70 17.98
CA PHE A 158 3.95 9.51 18.49
C PHE A 158 4.50 10.79 19.13
N SER A 159 3.92 11.92 18.75
CA SER A 159 4.24 13.25 19.28
C SER A 159 2.95 14.10 19.33
N LYS A 160 3.01 15.37 18.90
CA LYS A 160 1.79 16.14 18.57
C LYS A 160 1.08 15.62 17.32
N THR A 161 1.82 14.92 16.46
CA THR A 161 1.35 14.19 15.27
C THR A 161 1.73 12.71 15.40
N ILE A 162 1.14 11.86 14.55
CA ILE A 162 1.58 10.45 14.40
C ILE A 162 2.46 10.40 13.15
N ASN A 163 3.75 10.11 13.31
CA ASN A 163 4.67 9.96 12.19
C ASN A 163 4.75 8.48 11.84
N ILE A 164 4.73 8.14 10.55
CA ILE A 164 4.71 6.78 10.05
C ILE A 164 5.83 6.65 9.02
N LYS A 165 6.86 5.90 9.38
CA LYS A 165 7.89 5.47 8.44
C LYS A 165 7.43 4.19 7.76
N GLN A 166 7.31 4.22 6.44
CA GLN A 166 7.14 3.00 5.65
C GLN A 166 8.48 2.28 5.54
N ILE A 167 8.44 0.95 5.63
CA ILE A 167 9.59 0.05 5.59
C ILE A 167 9.33 -0.99 4.51
N GLY A 168 10.35 -1.31 3.72
CA GLY A 168 10.22 -2.14 2.52
C GLY A 168 10.24 -1.31 1.23
N HIS A 169 9.96 -1.98 0.12
CA HIS A 169 10.11 -1.44 -1.23
C HIS A 169 9.25 -2.21 -2.22
N ALA A 170 9.05 -1.63 -3.40
CA ALA A 170 8.40 -2.29 -4.52
C ALA A 170 9.36 -2.47 -5.70
N ILE A 171 9.14 -3.52 -6.46
CA ILE A 171 9.87 -3.87 -7.67
C ILE A 171 8.84 -3.98 -8.79
N LEU A 172 8.95 -3.12 -9.80
CA LEU A 172 8.16 -3.21 -11.02
C LEU A 172 9.04 -3.81 -12.12
N THR A 173 8.57 -4.90 -12.72
CA THR A 173 9.19 -5.55 -13.86
C THR A 173 8.34 -5.28 -15.11
N VAL A 174 8.96 -4.67 -16.12
CA VAL A 174 8.31 -4.27 -17.37
C VAL A 174 8.95 -5.03 -18.53
N PRO A 175 8.18 -5.84 -19.29
CA PRO A 175 8.66 -6.44 -20.52
C PRO A 175 9.02 -5.37 -21.57
N ILE A 176 10.11 -5.58 -22.31
CA ILE A 176 10.54 -4.65 -23.36
C ILE A 176 9.83 -5.01 -24.68
N PRO A 177 9.16 -4.06 -25.35
CA PRO A 177 8.55 -4.30 -26.67
C PRO A 177 9.56 -4.87 -27.65
N ASP A 178 9.10 -5.82 -28.46
CA ASP A 178 9.86 -6.42 -29.57
C ASP A 178 11.20 -7.09 -29.18
N LYS A 179 11.43 -7.31 -27.88
CA LYS A 179 12.62 -8.00 -27.35
C LYS A 179 12.22 -9.14 -26.41
N GLN A 180 11.95 -10.30 -26.98
CA GLN A 180 11.50 -11.46 -26.22
C GLN A 180 12.49 -11.84 -25.10
N GLY A 181 11.97 -11.93 -23.88
CA GLY A 181 12.73 -12.31 -22.70
C GLY A 181 13.48 -11.17 -22.02
N GLU A 182 13.68 -10.02 -22.69
CA GLU A 182 14.27 -8.84 -22.05
C GLU A 182 13.22 -8.11 -21.20
N LYS A 183 13.65 -7.69 -20.00
CA LYS A 183 12.81 -6.98 -19.03
C LYS A 183 13.61 -5.85 -18.43
N GLU A 184 12.92 -4.75 -18.15
CA GLU A 184 13.44 -3.64 -17.38
C GLU A 184 12.87 -3.71 -15.96
N THR A 185 13.71 -3.49 -14.95
CA THR A 185 13.29 -3.52 -13.56
C THR A 185 13.40 -2.12 -12.95
N PHE A 186 12.40 -1.73 -12.18
CA PHE A 186 12.36 -0.49 -11.44
C PHE A 186 12.25 -0.79 -9.95
N LEU A 187 13.19 -0.25 -9.16
CA LEU A 187 13.13 -0.30 -7.71
C LEU A 187 12.54 1.00 -7.17
N ILE A 188 11.53 0.88 -6.32
CA ILE A 188 10.71 1.99 -5.83
C ILE A 188 10.79 2.03 -4.31
N SER A 189 11.22 3.17 -3.76
CA SER A 189 11.14 3.43 -2.33
C SER A 189 9.79 4.03 -1.93
N LEU A 190 9.40 3.78 -0.69
CA LEU A 190 8.11 4.18 -0.15
C LEU A 190 8.20 5.53 0.58
N PRO A 191 7.19 6.42 0.47
CA PRO A 191 7.24 7.72 1.12
C PRO A 191 7.12 7.60 2.64
N SER A 192 7.68 8.57 3.34
CA SER A 192 7.34 8.81 4.74
C SER A 192 6.09 9.70 4.84
N LEU A 193 5.33 9.53 5.91
CA LEU A 193 4.08 10.24 6.08
C LEU A 193 3.80 10.56 7.55
N HIS A 194 2.94 11.53 7.78
CA HIS A 194 2.45 11.87 9.11
C HIS A 194 0.95 12.16 9.09
N VAL A 195 0.30 11.88 10.21
CA VAL A 195 -1.12 12.16 10.44
C VAL A 195 -1.26 13.52 11.10
N GLU A 196 -1.81 14.46 10.34
CA GLU A 196 -2.16 15.82 10.74
C GLU A 196 -3.61 15.88 11.23
N GLY A 197 -4.05 17.02 11.77
CA GLY A 197 -5.48 17.28 12.04
C GLY A 197 -6.09 16.55 13.25
N LEU A 198 -5.29 15.81 14.02
CA LEU A 198 -5.73 15.07 15.22
C LEU A 198 -6.37 15.99 16.28
N ILE A 199 -5.77 17.15 16.57
CA ILE A 199 -6.32 18.09 17.56
C ILE A 199 -7.73 18.56 17.17
N PHE A 200 -8.00 18.66 15.87
CA PHE A 200 -9.27 19.14 15.32
C PHE A 200 -10.25 18.01 14.97
N GLY A 201 -9.97 16.75 15.35
CA GLY A 201 -10.86 15.61 15.11
C GLY A 201 -11.05 15.22 13.65
N SER A 202 -10.17 15.69 12.77
CA SER A 202 -10.22 15.46 11.32
C SER A 202 -8.85 14.98 10.83
N PRO A 203 -8.42 13.77 11.22
CA PRO A 203 -7.12 13.24 10.81
C PRO A 203 -7.01 13.15 9.29
N PHE A 204 -5.86 13.56 8.74
CA PHE A 204 -5.52 13.40 7.32
C PHE A 204 -4.03 13.12 7.16
N ILE A 205 -3.67 12.49 6.04
CA ILE A 205 -2.29 12.15 5.71
C ILE A 205 -1.63 13.32 4.96
N GLU A 206 -0.39 13.63 5.33
CA GLU A 206 0.55 14.36 4.51
C GLU A 206 1.79 13.51 4.27
N LEU A 207 2.32 13.58 3.05
CA LEU A 207 3.56 12.93 2.67
C LEU A 207 4.72 13.89 2.92
N ASP A 208 5.86 13.34 3.33
CA ASP A 208 7.09 14.09 3.57
C ASP A 208 8.33 13.35 3.06
N GLY A 209 9.46 14.06 3.06
CA GLY A 209 10.72 13.55 2.55
C GLY A 209 10.68 13.35 1.04
N ALA A 210 11.32 12.27 0.58
CA ALA A 210 11.37 11.93 -0.84
C ALA A 210 11.21 10.44 -1.09
N SER A 211 10.53 10.10 -2.18
CA SER A 211 10.54 8.76 -2.79
C SER A 211 11.44 8.76 -4.01
N TYR A 212 11.93 7.59 -4.38
CA TYR A 212 12.79 7.39 -5.53
C TYR A 212 12.30 6.20 -6.35
N ILE A 213 12.45 6.31 -7.66
CA ILE A 213 12.25 5.22 -8.62
C ILE A 213 13.53 5.15 -9.44
N THR A 214 14.22 4.01 -9.46
CA THR A 214 15.40 3.84 -10.31
C THR A 214 15.26 2.62 -11.19
N SER A 215 15.65 2.73 -12.45
CA SER A 215 15.57 1.66 -13.43
C SER A 215 16.92 0.96 -13.63
N SER A 216 16.87 -0.31 -14.06
CA SER A 216 18.03 -1.04 -14.58
C SER A 216 18.55 -0.50 -15.93
N SER A 217 17.80 0.42 -16.56
CA SER A 217 18.20 1.10 -17.80
C SER A 217 18.95 2.41 -17.58
N GLY A 218 19.18 2.80 -16.31
CA GLY A 218 20.02 3.96 -15.97
C GLY A 218 19.26 5.29 -15.88
N TYR A 219 18.00 5.28 -15.48
CA TYR A 219 17.22 6.48 -15.16
C TYR A 219 16.72 6.45 -13.72
N THR A 220 16.72 7.62 -13.09
CA THR A 220 16.23 7.79 -11.71
C THR A 220 15.26 8.96 -11.64
N ALA A 221 14.10 8.73 -11.04
CA ALA A 221 13.19 9.77 -10.62
C ALA A 221 13.31 10.01 -9.11
N LYS A 222 13.37 11.28 -8.71
CA LYS A 222 13.24 11.72 -7.32
C LYS A 222 11.94 12.50 -7.17
N ILE A 223 11.13 12.16 -6.18
CA ILE A 223 9.85 12.81 -5.86
C ILE A 223 9.98 13.43 -4.48
N ASP A 224 10.02 14.75 -4.39
CA ASP A 224 10.04 15.52 -3.14
C ASP A 224 8.62 15.95 -2.76
N TYR A 225 8.16 15.56 -1.58
CA TYR A 225 6.83 15.89 -1.07
C TYR A 225 6.86 17.14 -0.19
N SER A 226 5.80 17.95 -0.27
CA SER A 226 5.66 19.14 0.56
C SER A 226 4.19 19.43 0.90
N GLY A 227 3.97 19.91 2.12
CA GLY A 227 2.65 20.23 2.66
C GLY A 227 2.46 21.71 2.99
N LYS A 228 1.34 22.01 3.64
CA LYS A 228 1.02 23.37 4.12
C LYS A 228 2.08 23.85 5.12
N GLY A 229 2.82 24.91 4.76
CA GLY A 229 3.92 25.46 5.56
C GLY A 229 5.28 25.46 4.86
N TRP A 230 5.41 24.76 3.73
CA TRP A 230 6.56 24.84 2.83
C TRP A 230 6.37 25.93 1.76
N LEU A 231 7.41 26.24 0.97
CA LEU A 231 7.42 27.30 -0.07
C LEU A 231 6.19 27.32 -1.01
N SER A 232 5.54 26.17 -1.26
CA SER A 232 4.35 26.05 -2.12
C SER A 232 3.04 26.50 -1.44
N GLY A 233 2.97 26.46 -0.11
CA GLY A 233 1.79 26.83 0.69
C GLY A 233 0.56 25.92 0.54
N LYS A 234 0.55 24.96 -0.39
CA LYS A 234 -0.60 24.09 -0.68
C LYS A 234 -0.38 22.69 -0.10
N LYS A 235 -1.43 22.12 0.49
CA LYS A 235 -1.44 20.72 0.96
C LYS A 235 -1.16 19.75 -0.18
N ASN A 236 -0.58 18.60 0.14
CA ASN A 236 -0.39 17.49 -0.79
C ASN A 236 0.39 17.88 -2.06
N SER A 237 1.33 18.82 -1.96
CA SER A 237 2.14 19.27 -3.09
C SER A 237 3.34 18.35 -3.28
N PHE A 238 3.87 18.30 -4.49
CA PHE A 238 5.14 17.63 -4.76
C PHE A 238 5.85 18.25 -5.95
N THR A 239 7.15 18.00 -6.02
CA THR A 239 7.96 18.18 -7.23
C THR A 239 8.70 16.89 -7.52
N ALA A 240 8.77 16.48 -8.77
CA ALA A 240 9.60 15.37 -9.18
C ALA A 240 10.55 15.77 -10.32
N ALA A 241 11.68 15.07 -10.40
CA ALA A 241 12.64 15.20 -11.50
C ALA A 241 13.08 13.81 -11.95
N LEU A 242 13.09 13.59 -13.27
CA LEU A 242 13.65 12.39 -13.92
C LEU A 242 14.96 12.77 -14.60
N PHE A 243 16.01 11.99 -14.36
CA PHE A 243 17.36 12.25 -14.84
C PHE A 243 18.13 10.93 -15.06
N PRO A 244 19.22 10.92 -15.85
CA PRO A 244 20.09 9.75 -15.93
C PRO A 244 20.69 9.44 -14.57
N THR A 245 20.70 8.16 -14.16
CA THR A 245 21.13 7.73 -12.83
C THR A 245 22.52 8.26 -12.48
N GLY A 246 22.64 8.92 -11.31
CA GLY A 246 23.87 9.56 -10.84
C GLY A 246 24.17 10.92 -11.48
N LYS A 247 23.22 11.49 -12.24
CA LYS A 247 23.32 12.82 -12.86
C LYS A 247 22.11 13.69 -12.51
N GLU A 248 21.87 13.92 -11.22
CA GLU A 248 20.70 14.63 -10.68
C GLU A 248 20.50 16.05 -11.25
N LYS A 249 21.57 16.65 -11.78
CA LYS A 249 21.54 17.99 -12.40
C LYS A 249 21.04 17.97 -13.85
N ASP A 250 21.12 16.83 -14.52
CA ASP A 250 20.74 16.65 -15.93
C ASP A 250 19.26 16.25 -16.01
N VAL A 251 18.39 17.17 -15.58
CA VAL A 251 16.94 16.93 -15.51
C VAL A 251 16.35 16.84 -16.93
N LEU A 252 15.85 15.66 -17.27
CA LEU A 252 15.18 15.34 -18.53
C LEU A 252 13.71 15.75 -18.51
N TYR A 253 13.05 15.52 -17.37
CA TYR A 253 11.67 15.90 -17.14
C TYR A 253 11.48 16.38 -15.71
N SER A 254 10.55 17.31 -15.52
CA SER A 254 10.09 17.75 -14.22
C SER A 254 8.58 17.60 -14.11
N VAL A 255 8.11 17.25 -12.91
CA VAL A 255 6.68 17.12 -12.61
C VAL A 255 6.36 17.99 -11.42
N THR A 256 5.31 18.79 -11.49
CA THR A 256 4.88 19.64 -10.38
C THR A 256 3.38 19.62 -10.24
N GLY A 257 2.89 19.57 -9.00
CA GLY A 257 1.44 19.61 -8.77
C GLY A 257 1.05 19.24 -7.36
N GLN A 258 -0.22 18.83 -7.22
CA GLN A 258 -0.79 18.27 -6.01
C GLN A 258 -1.24 16.83 -6.29
N TRP A 259 -0.70 15.85 -5.56
CA TRP A 259 -0.95 14.43 -5.83
C TRP A 259 -2.40 14.00 -5.59
N THR A 260 -3.20 14.82 -4.89
CA THR A 260 -4.65 14.65 -4.72
C THR A 260 -5.50 15.34 -5.78
N LYS A 261 -4.93 16.26 -6.57
CA LYS A 261 -5.68 17.08 -7.53
C LYS A 261 -5.18 16.91 -8.95
N SER A 262 -4.08 17.54 -9.30
CA SER A 262 -3.53 17.51 -10.64
C SER A 262 -2.04 17.80 -10.64
N PHE A 263 -1.37 17.36 -11.69
CA PHE A 263 0.03 17.67 -11.93
C PHE A 263 0.31 17.80 -13.43
N GLU A 264 1.38 18.53 -13.75
CA GLU A 264 1.88 18.74 -15.10
C GLU A 264 3.29 18.16 -15.22
N ILE A 265 3.57 17.55 -16.37
CA ILE A 265 4.87 17.00 -16.75
C ILE A 265 5.47 17.90 -17.82
N HIS A 266 6.64 18.45 -17.55
CA HIS A 266 7.39 19.29 -18.48
C HIS A 266 8.72 18.64 -18.87
N SER A 267 9.15 18.83 -20.11
CA SER A 267 10.52 18.52 -20.52
C SER A 267 11.50 19.53 -19.90
N GLY A 268 12.64 19.03 -19.47
CA GLY A 268 13.69 19.80 -18.79
C GLY A 268 13.36 20.19 -17.34
N SER A 269 14.17 21.11 -16.82
CA SER A 269 14.07 21.62 -15.45
C SER A 269 12.79 22.43 -15.20
N ALA A 270 12.21 22.26 -14.01
CA ALA A 270 11.03 23.01 -13.56
C ALA A 270 11.20 24.54 -13.61
N LYS A 271 12.44 25.04 -13.59
CA LYS A 271 12.75 26.49 -13.73
C LYS A 271 12.44 27.05 -15.11
N HIS A 272 12.38 26.20 -16.13
CA HIS A 272 12.13 26.55 -17.53
C HIS A 272 10.76 26.06 -18.02
N ALA A 273 9.93 25.59 -17.08
CA ALA A 273 8.56 25.17 -17.30
C ALA A 273 7.74 26.25 -18.02
N SER A 274 7.16 25.87 -19.16
CA SER A 274 6.28 26.71 -19.96
C SER A 274 5.34 25.85 -20.81
N SER A 275 4.35 26.47 -21.46
CA SER A 275 3.43 25.75 -22.35
C SER A 275 4.13 25.03 -23.50
N SER A 276 5.30 25.49 -23.97
CA SER A 276 6.05 24.82 -25.03
C SER A 276 6.84 23.60 -24.55
N SER A 277 7.11 23.50 -23.25
CA SER A 277 7.74 22.32 -22.64
C SER A 277 6.71 21.33 -22.08
N LEU A 278 5.41 21.59 -22.22
CA LEU A 278 4.35 20.73 -21.71
C LEU A 278 4.31 19.41 -22.48
N VAL A 279 4.58 18.32 -21.76
CA VAL A 279 4.57 16.95 -22.30
C VAL A 279 3.22 16.30 -22.03
N ASP A 280 2.71 16.43 -20.81
CA ASP A 280 1.50 15.74 -20.36
C ASP A 280 0.94 16.39 -19.08
N SER A 281 -0.31 16.07 -18.75
CA SER A 281 -0.93 16.44 -17.48
C SER A 281 -1.83 15.32 -16.96
N TYR A 282 -2.10 15.35 -15.66
CA TYR A 282 -2.98 14.40 -15.01
C TYR A 282 -3.91 15.10 -14.04
N ASP A 283 -5.20 14.76 -14.11
CA ASP A 283 -6.24 15.21 -13.18
C ASP A 283 -6.73 14.01 -12.37
N ALA A 284 -6.28 13.93 -11.12
CA ALA A 284 -6.63 12.90 -10.16
C ALA A 284 -8.08 13.02 -9.64
N VAL A 285 -8.74 14.16 -9.84
CA VAL A 285 -10.17 14.35 -9.50
C VAL A 285 -11.05 13.79 -10.61
N ALA A 286 -10.67 14.01 -11.87
CA ALA A 286 -11.41 13.54 -13.03
C ALA A 286 -11.09 12.08 -13.41
N ALA A 287 -9.91 11.58 -13.07
CA ALA A 287 -9.49 10.20 -13.36
C ALA A 287 -10.44 9.18 -12.73
N LYS A 288 -10.91 8.24 -13.55
CA LYS A 288 -11.76 7.13 -13.10
C LYS A 288 -10.88 5.94 -12.74
N SER A 289 -11.02 5.45 -11.52
CA SER A 289 -10.43 4.19 -11.09
C SER A 289 -11.19 3.00 -11.69
N THR A 290 -10.45 1.95 -12.04
CA THR A 290 -11.04 0.64 -12.33
C THR A 290 -11.32 -0.07 -11.00
N PRO A 291 -12.57 -0.50 -10.72
CA PRO A 291 -12.90 -1.17 -9.48
C PRO A 291 -12.25 -2.56 -9.43
N LEU A 292 -11.74 -2.94 -8.26
CA LEU A 292 -11.25 -4.30 -8.02
C LEU A 292 -12.44 -5.25 -7.89
N SER A 293 -12.47 -6.30 -8.71
CA SER A 293 -13.37 -7.44 -8.56
C SER A 293 -12.81 -8.38 -7.50
N VAL A 294 -13.59 -8.63 -6.45
CA VAL A 294 -13.28 -9.57 -5.37
C VAL A 294 -14.40 -10.62 -5.34
N ALA A 295 -14.07 -11.87 -5.00
CA ALA A 295 -15.06 -12.94 -4.90
C ALA A 295 -16.15 -12.61 -3.87
N PRO A 296 -17.40 -13.08 -4.05
CA PRO A 296 -18.43 -13.01 -3.00
C PRO A 296 -17.94 -13.65 -1.69
N ILE A 297 -18.37 -13.14 -0.54
CA ILE A 297 -17.88 -13.56 0.78
C ILE A 297 -18.02 -15.07 0.99
N GLU A 298 -19.10 -15.66 0.49
CA GLU A 298 -19.43 -17.08 0.61
C GLU A 298 -18.49 -17.96 -0.22
N ALA A 299 -17.91 -17.41 -1.29
CA ALA A 299 -16.96 -18.08 -2.17
C ALA A 299 -15.48 -17.85 -1.77
N GLN A 300 -15.22 -16.90 -0.87
CA GLN A 300 -13.87 -16.60 -0.40
C GLN A 300 -13.34 -17.70 0.53
N HIS A 301 -12.05 -17.98 0.50
CA HIS A 301 -11.40 -18.82 1.50
C HIS A 301 -11.47 -18.15 2.89
N PRO A 302 -11.55 -18.89 4.03
CA PRO A 302 -11.63 -18.28 5.36
C PRO A 302 -10.52 -17.29 5.71
N LEU A 303 -9.32 -17.45 5.12
CA LEU A 303 -8.19 -16.50 5.31
C LEU A 303 -8.36 -15.18 4.55
N GLU A 304 -9.31 -15.07 3.61
CA GLU A 304 -9.50 -13.82 2.87
C GLU A 304 -10.12 -12.75 3.77
N SER A 305 -9.54 -11.56 3.71
CA SER A 305 -9.74 -10.45 4.64
C SER A 305 -11.20 -10.11 4.87
N ARG A 306 -12.00 -9.98 3.79
CA ARG A 306 -13.41 -9.59 3.90
C ARG A 306 -14.25 -10.67 4.58
N ARG A 307 -14.00 -11.95 4.29
CA ARG A 307 -14.65 -13.07 4.98
C ARG A 307 -14.19 -13.17 6.44
N ALA A 308 -12.89 -13.13 6.69
CA ALA A 308 -12.32 -13.25 8.03
C ALA A 308 -12.80 -12.12 8.97
N TRP A 309 -12.88 -10.89 8.46
CA TRP A 309 -13.25 -9.71 9.25
C TRP A 309 -14.73 -9.33 9.17
N GLN A 310 -15.59 -10.09 8.47
CA GLN A 310 -16.97 -9.69 8.17
C GLN A 310 -17.78 -9.27 9.42
N ASN A 311 -17.66 -10.00 10.53
CA ASN A 311 -18.40 -9.72 11.75
C ASN A 311 -17.89 -8.46 12.46
N VAL A 312 -16.56 -8.25 12.43
CA VAL A 312 -15.92 -7.04 12.97
C VAL A 312 -16.32 -5.82 12.15
N ALA A 313 -16.26 -5.92 10.82
CA ALA A 313 -16.67 -4.86 9.91
C ALA A 313 -18.17 -4.51 10.08
N ALA A 314 -19.04 -5.51 10.23
CA ALA A 314 -20.46 -5.29 10.50
C ALA A 314 -20.70 -4.59 11.85
N GLY A 315 -19.95 -4.93 12.89
CA GLY A 315 -19.98 -4.24 14.18
C GLY A 315 -19.55 -2.78 14.07
N ILE A 316 -18.45 -2.50 13.36
CA ILE A 316 -17.95 -1.14 13.11
C ILE A 316 -19.01 -0.31 12.37
N LEU A 317 -19.63 -0.88 11.33
CA LEU A 317 -20.67 -0.21 10.55
C LEU A 317 -21.90 0.17 11.40
N LYS A 318 -22.27 -0.69 12.35
CA LYS A 318 -23.40 -0.45 13.29
C LYS A 318 -23.02 0.42 14.49
N GLY A 319 -21.74 0.68 14.71
CA GLY A 319 -21.23 1.32 15.94
C GLY A 319 -21.34 0.44 17.19
N ASP A 320 -21.51 -0.87 17.03
CA ASP A 320 -21.63 -1.84 18.14
C ASP A 320 -20.24 -2.32 18.59
N MET A 321 -19.66 -1.57 19.52
CA MET A 321 -18.29 -1.81 19.99
C MET A 321 -18.12 -3.06 20.84
N ASP A 322 -19.19 -3.51 21.50
CA ASP A 322 -19.18 -4.77 22.26
C ASP A 322 -19.09 -5.94 21.29
N SER A 323 -19.83 -5.90 20.17
CA SER A 323 -19.68 -6.87 19.08
C SER A 323 -18.29 -6.82 18.46
N VAL A 324 -17.78 -5.62 18.11
CA VAL A 324 -16.41 -5.45 17.56
C VAL A 324 -15.36 -6.09 18.48
N GLY A 325 -15.42 -5.79 19.78
CA GLY A 325 -14.47 -6.33 20.76
C GLY A 325 -14.54 -7.85 20.85
N ARG A 326 -15.75 -8.43 20.95
CA ARG A 326 -15.94 -9.88 21.03
C ARG A 326 -15.45 -10.61 19.78
N GLU A 327 -15.86 -10.17 18.60
CA GLU A 327 -15.52 -10.83 17.33
C GLU A 327 -14.03 -10.70 17.00
N LYS A 328 -13.43 -9.54 17.30
CA LYS A 328 -11.98 -9.34 17.18
C LYS A 328 -11.19 -10.25 18.13
N THR A 329 -11.66 -10.40 19.37
CA THR A 329 -11.01 -11.24 20.38
C THR A 329 -10.99 -12.71 19.97
N LYS A 330 -12.01 -13.22 19.27
CA LYS A 330 -12.03 -14.60 18.74
C LYS A 330 -10.84 -14.83 17.82
N ILE A 331 -10.66 -13.97 16.82
CA ILE A 331 -9.57 -14.07 15.83
C ILE A 331 -8.22 -13.95 16.53
N GLU A 332 -8.03 -12.93 17.37
CA GLU A 332 -6.75 -12.69 18.05
C GLU A 332 -6.36 -13.82 19.01
N THR A 333 -7.33 -14.42 19.68
CA THR A 333 -7.10 -15.55 20.60
C THR A 333 -6.75 -16.80 19.82
N ALA A 334 -7.53 -17.15 18.79
CA ALA A 334 -7.26 -18.31 17.93
C ALA A 334 -5.87 -18.21 17.28
N GLN A 335 -5.49 -17.02 16.79
CA GLN A 335 -4.16 -16.77 16.23
C GLN A 335 -3.06 -16.96 17.28
N ARG A 336 -3.21 -16.39 18.48
CA ARG A 336 -2.24 -16.53 19.57
C ARG A 336 -2.04 -17.99 19.99
N GLU A 337 -3.13 -18.74 20.15
CA GLU A 337 -3.10 -20.15 20.49
C GLU A 337 -2.44 -21.00 19.39
N LEU A 338 -2.78 -20.73 18.12
CA LEU A 338 -2.17 -21.41 16.98
C LEU A 338 -0.66 -21.13 16.90
N ARG A 339 -0.22 -19.89 17.15
CA ARG A 339 1.21 -19.54 17.21
C ARG A 339 1.94 -20.27 18.34
N ALA A 340 1.31 -20.36 19.52
CA ALA A 340 1.88 -21.06 20.67
C ALA A 340 2.04 -22.56 20.37
N LYS A 341 1.04 -23.17 19.72
CA LYS A 341 1.08 -24.57 19.28
C LYS A 341 2.17 -24.82 18.25
N GLU A 342 2.24 -24.02 17.19
CA GLU A 342 3.30 -24.15 16.17
C GLU A 342 4.70 -24.04 16.79
N LYS A 343 4.90 -23.08 17.70
CA LYS A 343 6.17 -22.92 18.42
C LYS A 343 6.51 -24.15 19.27
N ALA A 344 5.54 -24.71 19.99
CA ALA A 344 5.74 -25.92 20.80
C ALA A 344 6.08 -27.14 19.95
N GLU A 345 5.57 -27.20 18.72
CA GLU A 345 5.82 -28.29 17.76
C GLU A 345 7.05 -28.05 16.87
N GLY A 346 7.75 -26.92 17.02
CA GLY A 346 8.86 -26.54 16.15
C GLY A 346 8.44 -26.27 14.69
N ARG A 347 7.16 -26.00 14.45
CA ARG A 347 6.61 -25.66 13.13
C ARG A 347 6.61 -24.15 12.93
N MET A 348 6.70 -23.74 11.68
CA MET A 348 6.50 -22.35 11.27
C MET A 348 5.37 -22.28 10.24
N TRP A 349 4.60 -21.21 10.31
CA TRP A 349 3.57 -20.92 9.30
C TRP A 349 4.15 -20.81 7.90
N GLN A 350 3.54 -21.55 6.99
CA GLN A 350 3.91 -21.56 5.59
C GLN A 350 3.09 -20.49 4.86
N ARG A 351 3.80 -19.52 4.29
CA ARG A 351 3.17 -18.47 3.49
C ARG A 351 2.66 -19.06 2.18
N ARG A 352 1.47 -18.63 1.77
CA ARG A 352 0.71 -19.22 0.65
C ARG A 352 1.22 -18.77 -0.71
N TYR A 353 1.70 -17.54 -0.84
CA TYR A 353 2.09 -16.97 -2.14
C TYR A 353 3.50 -16.38 -2.16
N PHE A 354 4.12 -16.18 -0.99
CA PHE A 354 5.42 -15.53 -0.87
C PHE A 354 6.46 -16.41 -0.18
N THR A 355 7.72 -16.18 -0.52
CA THR A 355 8.88 -16.84 0.07
C THR A 355 9.91 -15.80 0.47
N VAL A 356 10.57 -16.02 1.60
CA VAL A 356 11.70 -15.19 2.05
C VAL A 356 12.90 -15.47 1.15
N ARG A 357 13.51 -14.43 0.59
CA ARG A 357 14.78 -14.55 -0.13
C ARG A 357 15.91 -14.86 0.84
N THR A 358 16.65 -15.93 0.53
CA THR A 358 17.83 -16.36 1.28
C THR A 358 19.14 -15.89 0.63
N ASP A 359 19.15 -15.76 -0.69
CA ASP A 359 20.28 -15.25 -1.45
C ASP A 359 20.17 -13.73 -1.67
N PRO A 360 21.30 -13.03 -1.93
CA PRO A 360 21.28 -11.62 -2.30
C PRO A 360 20.26 -11.35 -3.41
N ASP A 361 19.46 -10.30 -3.22
CA ASP A 361 18.49 -9.91 -4.22
C ASP A 361 19.22 -9.12 -5.34
N PRO A 362 19.14 -9.57 -6.61
CA PRO A 362 19.88 -8.95 -7.70
C PRO A 362 19.45 -7.50 -7.94
N VAL A 363 18.15 -7.21 -7.81
CA VAL A 363 17.60 -5.86 -8.02
C VAL A 363 18.10 -4.93 -6.93
N LEU A 364 18.09 -5.38 -5.67
CA LEU A 364 18.64 -4.58 -4.56
C LEU A 364 20.15 -4.37 -4.71
N THR A 365 20.87 -5.41 -5.09
CA THR A 365 22.33 -5.35 -5.30
C THR A 365 22.70 -4.28 -6.34
N GLU A 366 21.93 -4.21 -7.42
CA GLU A 366 22.16 -3.26 -8.51
C GLU A 366 21.67 -1.83 -8.17
N LEU A 367 20.45 -1.72 -7.65
CA LEU A 367 19.67 -0.49 -7.65
C LEU A 367 19.51 0.19 -6.28
N ALA A 368 19.62 -0.54 -5.16
CA ALA A 368 19.23 -0.03 -3.83
C ALA A 368 19.98 1.24 -3.41
N LYS A 369 21.26 1.34 -3.79
CA LYS A 369 22.13 2.50 -3.50
C LYS A 369 21.63 3.83 -4.08
N TYR A 370 20.79 3.80 -5.12
CA TYR A 370 20.26 5.00 -5.76
C TYR A 370 18.93 5.48 -5.16
N VAL A 371 18.25 4.63 -4.38
CA VAL A 371 16.90 4.89 -3.87
C VAL A 371 16.81 4.95 -2.35
N GLY A 372 17.95 4.80 -1.66
CA GLY A 372 18.02 4.83 -0.20
C GLY A 372 17.38 3.61 0.48
N VAL A 373 17.16 2.53 -0.28
CA VAL A 373 16.74 1.23 0.26
C VAL A 373 17.99 0.52 0.78
N PRO A 374 17.97 -0.12 1.96
CA PRO A 374 19.11 -0.90 2.41
C PRO A 374 19.39 -2.09 1.51
N ASP A 375 20.65 -2.50 1.40
CA ASP A 375 21.10 -3.67 0.64
C ASP A 375 20.42 -4.99 1.07
N HIS A 376 20.16 -5.13 2.37
CA HIS A 376 19.40 -6.22 2.98
C HIS A 376 17.87 -6.04 2.89
N GLY A 377 17.38 -5.02 2.18
CA GLY A 377 15.96 -4.81 1.88
C GLY A 377 15.05 -4.71 3.10
N ASP A 378 15.56 -4.22 4.23
CA ASP A 378 14.84 -4.15 5.52
C ASP A 378 14.32 -5.51 6.06
N GLY A 379 14.92 -6.63 5.65
CA GLY A 379 14.47 -7.97 6.08
C GLY A 379 14.44 -8.18 7.61
N ASP A 380 15.30 -7.47 8.34
CA ASP A 380 15.35 -7.45 9.81
C ASP A 380 14.10 -6.84 10.44
N LYS A 381 13.41 -5.95 9.72
CA LYS A 381 12.22 -5.21 10.19
C LYS A 381 10.91 -5.73 9.62
N THR A 382 10.96 -6.66 8.67
CA THR A 382 9.78 -7.19 7.97
C THR A 382 9.63 -8.71 8.10
N GLY A 383 10.49 -9.35 8.90
CA GLY A 383 10.53 -10.81 9.05
C GLY A 383 11.08 -11.54 7.82
N GLY A 384 11.78 -10.83 6.94
CA GLY A 384 12.38 -11.34 5.71
C GLY A 384 12.22 -10.39 4.52
N VAL A 385 13.06 -10.56 3.50
CA VAL A 385 12.86 -9.93 2.18
C VAL A 385 11.91 -10.81 1.39
N TRP A 386 10.65 -10.41 1.28
CA TRP A 386 9.59 -11.23 0.69
C TRP A 386 9.53 -11.05 -0.83
N ARG A 387 9.41 -12.17 -1.56
CA ARG A 387 9.18 -12.20 -3.01
C ARG A 387 8.03 -13.10 -3.36
N PHE A 388 7.34 -12.75 -4.43
CA PHE A 388 6.29 -13.59 -4.99
C PHE A 388 6.87 -14.93 -5.45
N ASP A 389 6.17 -16.02 -5.12
CA ASP A 389 6.58 -17.38 -5.44
C ASP A 389 5.55 -18.00 -6.39
N SER A 390 5.90 -18.01 -7.68
CA SER A 390 5.00 -18.51 -8.73
C SER A 390 4.68 -19.99 -8.54
N ALA A 391 5.61 -20.81 -8.04
CA ALA A 391 5.37 -22.23 -7.82
C ALA A 391 4.36 -22.46 -6.71
N LYS A 392 4.40 -21.66 -5.64
CA LYS A 392 3.37 -21.67 -4.61
C LYS A 392 2.02 -21.17 -5.15
N ALA A 393 2.01 -20.09 -5.91
CA ALA A 393 0.77 -19.57 -6.51
C ALA A 393 0.11 -20.60 -7.44
N ASP A 394 0.89 -21.28 -8.28
CA ASP A 394 0.40 -22.33 -9.17
C ASP A 394 -0.13 -23.54 -8.39
N LYS A 395 0.55 -23.92 -7.30
CA LYS A 395 0.02 -24.96 -6.40
C LYS A 395 -1.34 -24.55 -5.85
N VAL A 396 -1.50 -23.34 -5.32
CA VAL A 396 -2.78 -22.86 -4.78
C VAL A 396 -3.86 -22.81 -5.86
N ARG A 397 -3.54 -22.42 -7.10
CA ARG A 397 -4.49 -22.44 -8.23
C ARG A 397 -5.01 -23.84 -8.55
N THR A 398 -4.24 -24.89 -8.25
CA THR A 398 -4.64 -26.30 -8.45
C THR A 398 -5.32 -26.92 -7.23
N GLU A 399 -5.36 -26.24 -6.08
CA GLU A 399 -6.07 -26.73 -4.89
C GLU A 399 -7.59 -26.67 -5.13
N PRO A 400 -8.34 -27.75 -4.83
CA PRO A 400 -9.79 -27.68 -4.90
C PRO A 400 -10.31 -26.70 -3.82
N PRO A 401 -11.40 -25.96 -4.11
CA PRO A 401 -12.07 -25.17 -3.08
C PRO A 401 -12.44 -26.05 -1.88
N LEU A 402 -12.36 -25.48 -0.67
CA LEU A 402 -12.88 -26.14 0.51
C LEU A 402 -14.39 -26.30 0.37
N ASP A 403 -14.91 -27.50 0.64
CA ASP A 403 -16.34 -27.66 0.88
C ASP A 403 -16.77 -26.95 2.17
N GLU A 404 -18.08 -26.86 2.41
CA GLU A 404 -18.63 -26.08 3.52
C GLU A 404 -18.15 -26.57 4.89
N GLU A 405 -18.05 -27.89 5.09
CA GLU A 405 -17.60 -28.50 6.34
C GLU A 405 -16.11 -28.22 6.58
N ALA A 406 -15.26 -28.45 5.58
CA ALA A 406 -13.84 -28.16 5.66
C ALA A 406 -13.57 -26.66 5.84
N SER A 407 -14.37 -25.81 5.19
CA SER A 407 -14.31 -24.36 5.32
C SER A 407 -14.64 -23.90 6.75
N ALA A 408 -15.71 -24.44 7.34
CA ALA A 408 -16.11 -24.14 8.71
C ALA A 408 -15.07 -24.64 9.72
N ALA A 409 -14.59 -25.88 9.56
CA ALA A 409 -13.54 -26.45 10.40
C ALA A 409 -12.24 -25.62 10.33
N PHE A 410 -11.87 -25.14 9.14
CA PHE A 410 -10.72 -24.27 8.95
C PHE A 410 -10.90 -22.94 9.68
N ALA A 411 -12.06 -22.28 9.51
CA ALA A 411 -12.37 -21.00 10.15
C ALA A 411 -12.34 -21.12 11.69
N GLN A 412 -12.93 -22.16 12.24
CA GLN A 412 -12.92 -22.42 13.68
C GLN A 412 -11.49 -22.63 14.21
N ALA A 413 -10.65 -23.38 13.48
CA ALA A 413 -9.29 -23.70 13.90
C ALA A 413 -8.31 -22.51 13.79
N HIS A 414 -8.49 -21.62 12.81
CA HIS A 414 -7.54 -20.53 12.54
C HIS A 414 -8.03 -19.16 13.02
N LEU A 415 -9.34 -18.96 13.10
CA LEU A 415 -9.98 -17.67 13.37
C LEU A 415 -10.94 -17.70 14.56
N GLY A 416 -11.25 -18.89 15.10
CA GLY A 416 -12.17 -19.05 16.22
C GLY A 416 -13.62 -18.70 15.86
N GLN A 417 -13.99 -18.86 14.58
CA GLN A 417 -15.28 -18.49 14.00
C GLN A 417 -16.14 -19.69 13.66
#